data_AF-A0A6N1YCZ5-F1
#
_entry.id   AF-A0A6N1YCZ5-F1
#
_cell.length_a   1.000
_cell.length_b   1.000
_cell.length_c   1.000
_cell.angle_alpha   90.00
_cell.angle_beta   90.00
_cell.angle_gamma   90.00
#
_symmetry.space_group_name_H-M   'P 1'
#
loop_
_entity.id
_entity.type
_entity.pdbx_description
1 polymer ?
#
loop_
_entity_poly.entity_id
_entity_poly.type
_entity_poly.pdbx_seq_one_letter_code
_entity_poly.pdbx_strand_id
1 'polypeptide(L)'
;MLCCVDGSLFPVIHSMLWAEYTKDHQALKLHLCFELNRMIPVDFQLGNGNSSEREALLKMAAAGVTYIADRGYMSFQLCRDLVEKHAFFVFRVKENLLFTVTETLALSMPESTNRFFDSVSDELIRYTNDKSKAIYRLVRFTVNQESFFILTNRQDLTAFQVIMLYAYRWQIELFFAS
;
A
#
# COMPACT_ATOMS: atom_id res chain seq x y z
N MET A 1 -1.50 -10.89 10.11
CA MET A 1 -0.94 -9.62 10.67
C MET A 1 -1.22 -8.48 9.70
N LEU A 2 -1.48 -7.26 10.18
CA LEU A 2 -1.78 -6.08 9.35
C LEU A 2 -0.67 -5.04 9.53
N CYS A 3 0.04 -4.73 8.46
CA CYS A 3 1.22 -3.88 8.51
C CYS A 3 1.12 -2.71 7.54
N CYS A 4 1.20 -1.49 8.05
CA CYS A 4 1.40 -0.31 7.23
C CYS A 4 2.87 -0.19 6.90
N VAL A 5 3.17 0.21 5.66
CA VAL A 5 4.55 0.40 5.21
C VAL A 5 4.70 1.75 4.53
N ASP A 6 5.72 2.48 4.96
CA ASP A 6 6.04 3.79 4.44
C ASP A 6 7.52 4.12 4.66
N GLY A 7 8.06 5.01 3.82
CA GLY A 7 9.47 5.38 3.80
C GLY A 7 9.64 6.85 4.12
N SER A 8 10.34 7.16 5.21
CA SER A 8 10.62 8.55 5.63
C SER A 8 12.11 8.88 5.52
N LEU A 9 12.40 10.10 5.07
CA LEU A 9 13.75 10.65 5.02
C LEU A 9 14.07 11.35 6.34
N PHE A 10 15.20 11.00 6.93
CA PHE A 10 15.74 11.63 8.11
C PHE A 10 17.02 12.39 7.74
N PRO A 11 17.17 13.67 8.15
CA PRO A 11 18.41 14.39 8.00
C PRO A 11 19.47 13.71 8.88
N VAL A 12 20.63 13.42 8.30
CA VAL A 12 21.74 12.79 9.03
C VAL A 12 22.75 13.83 9.48
N ILE A 13 23.42 13.51 10.59
CA ILE A 13 24.62 14.22 11.03
C ILE A 13 25.78 13.96 10.04
N HIS A 14 26.61 14.98 9.79
CA HIS A 14 27.69 15.00 8.78
C HIS A 14 28.65 13.79 8.78
N SER A 15 28.71 13.01 9.86
CA SER A 15 29.55 11.81 9.98
C SER A 15 28.98 10.57 9.27
N MET A 16 27.74 10.60 8.79
CA MET A 16 27.10 9.46 8.11
C MET A 16 27.26 9.54 6.58
N LEU A 17 28.52 9.47 6.12
CA LEU A 17 28.93 9.58 4.71
C LEU A 17 28.29 8.53 3.77
N TRP A 18 27.66 7.48 4.30
CA TRP A 18 27.01 6.41 3.54
C TRP A 18 25.54 6.72 3.15
N ALA A 19 24.98 7.81 3.67
CA ALA A 19 23.60 8.22 3.46
C ALA A 19 23.48 9.27 2.34
N GLU A 20 23.85 8.92 1.11
CA GLU A 20 23.74 9.86 -0.04
C GLU A 20 22.29 9.98 -0.54
N TYR A 21 21.82 11.22 -0.76
CA TYR A 21 20.53 11.52 -1.39
C TYR A 21 20.70 12.39 -2.63
N THR A 22 21.47 13.48 -2.53
CA THR A 22 21.94 14.32 -3.65
C THR A 22 23.41 14.72 -3.45
N LYS A 23 24.05 15.38 -4.44
CA LYS A 23 25.47 15.82 -4.34
C LYS A 23 25.77 16.67 -3.09
N ASP A 24 24.79 17.42 -2.60
CA ASP A 24 24.97 18.39 -1.51
C ASP A 24 24.19 18.04 -0.22
N HIS A 25 23.40 16.96 -0.22
CA HIS A 25 22.59 16.55 0.93
C HIS A 25 22.70 15.06 1.23
N GLN A 26 23.07 14.75 2.47
CA GLN A 26 23.03 13.41 3.02
C GLN A 26 21.69 13.18 3.73
N ALA A 27 20.96 12.14 3.35
CA ALA A 27 19.71 11.74 4.00
C ALA A 27 19.64 10.22 4.10
N LEU A 28 19.20 9.75 5.26
CA LEU A 28 18.92 8.34 5.51
C LEU A 28 17.44 8.09 5.23
N LYS A 29 17.12 7.05 4.48
CA LYS A 29 15.74 6.60 4.32
C LYS A 29 15.47 5.42 5.24
N LEU A 30 14.49 5.59 6.13
CA LEU A 30 13.95 4.53 6.97
C LEU A 30 12.66 4.02 6.33
N HIS A 31 12.68 2.78 5.88
CA HIS A 31 11.47 2.06 5.46
C HIS A 31 10.94 1.31 6.67
N LEU A 32 9.73 1.66 7.11
CA LEU A 32 9.15 1.14 8.34
C LEU A 32 8.01 0.18 8.03
N CYS A 33 7.92 -0.90 8.80
CA CYS A 33 6.77 -1.78 8.87
C CYS A 33 6.11 -1.62 10.25
N PHE A 34 4.89 -1.07 10.27
CA PHE A 34 4.15 -0.73 11.47
C PHE A 34 2.90 -1.60 11.61
N GLU A 35 2.81 -2.37 12.69
CA GLU A 35 1.70 -3.30 12.92
C GLU A 35 0.50 -2.59 13.55
N LEU A 36 -0.65 -2.67 12.90
CA LEU A 36 -1.83 -1.86 13.23
C LEU A 36 -2.58 -2.31 14.50
N ASN A 37 -2.57 -3.60 14.85
CA ASN A 37 -3.36 -4.07 16.00
C ASN A 37 -2.71 -3.72 17.33
N ARG A 38 -1.37 -3.75 17.38
CA ARG A 38 -0.55 -3.46 18.55
C ARG A 38 -0.02 -2.03 18.54
N MET A 39 -0.11 -1.34 17.41
CA MET A 39 0.41 0.02 17.20
C MET A 39 1.91 0.11 17.51
N ILE A 40 2.70 -0.83 16.98
CA ILE A 40 4.17 -0.86 17.17
C ILE A 40 4.92 -1.06 15.85
N PRO A 41 6.15 -0.55 15.73
CA PRO A 41 7.05 -0.96 14.66
C PRO A 41 7.44 -2.44 14.85
N VAL A 42 7.41 -3.22 13.78
CA VAL A 42 7.73 -4.66 13.80
C VAL A 42 8.91 -5.04 12.90
N ASP A 43 9.22 -4.21 11.91
CA ASP A 43 10.40 -4.37 11.06
C ASP A 43 10.80 -3.01 10.48
N PHE A 44 12.06 -2.84 10.11
CA PHE A 44 12.54 -1.68 9.39
C PHE A 44 13.74 -2.02 8.51
N GLN A 45 13.88 -1.29 7.42
CA GLN A 45 15.04 -1.34 6.54
C GLN A 45 15.65 0.05 6.41
N LEU A 46 16.96 0.14 6.61
CA LEU A 46 17.71 1.35 6.36
C LEU A 46 18.25 1.33 4.92
N GLY A 47 18.16 2.46 4.25
CA GLY A 47 18.78 2.67 2.96
C GLY A 47 19.23 4.11 2.79
N ASN A 48 19.99 4.37 1.73
CA ASN A 48 20.30 5.73 1.33
C ASN A 48 19.02 6.46 0.88
N GLY A 49 19.09 7.78 0.66
CA GLY A 49 17.90 8.57 0.34
C GLY A 49 17.17 8.14 -0.94
N ASN A 50 17.88 7.47 -1.86
CA ASN A 50 17.34 6.96 -3.12
C ASN A 50 16.87 5.49 -3.07
N SER A 51 16.92 4.86 -1.89
CA SER A 51 16.55 3.46 -1.73
C SER A 51 15.07 3.21 -2.04
N SER A 52 14.82 2.12 -2.75
CA SER A 52 13.49 1.76 -3.26
C SER A 52 12.59 1.21 -2.14
N GLU A 53 11.46 1.87 -1.92
CA GLU A 53 10.38 1.41 -1.03
C GLU A 53 9.87 0.02 -1.39
N ARG A 54 9.79 -0.27 -2.70
CA ARG A 54 9.32 -1.57 -3.19
C ARG A 54 10.28 -2.69 -2.83
N GLU A 55 11.58 -2.44 -2.99
CA GLU A 55 12.61 -3.42 -2.63
C GLU A 55 12.68 -3.62 -1.12
N ALA A 56 12.56 -2.54 -0.34
CA ALA A 56 12.53 -2.61 1.12
C ALA A 56 11.32 -3.43 1.60
N LEU A 57 10.12 -3.17 1.05
CA LEU A 57 8.93 -3.96 1.35
C LEU A 57 9.14 -5.43 1.01
N LEU A 58 9.70 -5.74 -0.17
CA LEU A 58 9.90 -7.13 -0.57
C LEU A 58 10.87 -7.89 0.36
N LYS A 59 11.86 -7.19 0.93
CA LYS A 59 12.76 -7.75 1.96
C LYS A 59 12.04 -8.02 3.28
N MET A 60 11.15 -7.12 3.70
CA MET A 60 10.33 -7.29 4.91
C MET A 60 9.12 -8.22 4.72
N ALA A 61 8.83 -8.62 3.48
CA ALA A 61 7.64 -9.38 3.14
C ALA A 61 7.67 -10.83 3.69
N ALA A 62 6.64 -11.16 4.48
CA ALA A 62 6.45 -12.47 5.10
C ALA A 62 5.07 -13.05 4.76
N ALA A 63 5.00 -14.39 4.72
CA ALA A 63 3.77 -15.13 4.44
C ALA A 63 2.68 -14.83 5.49
N GLY A 64 1.43 -14.69 5.03
CA GLY A 64 0.27 -14.41 5.90
C GLY A 64 0.18 -12.99 6.45
N VAL A 65 1.09 -12.10 6.06
CA VAL A 65 1.05 -10.67 6.43
C VAL A 65 0.34 -9.87 5.33
N THR A 66 -0.49 -8.91 5.72
CA THR A 66 -1.11 -7.95 4.81
C THR A 66 -0.40 -6.62 4.90
N TYR A 67 0.19 -6.17 3.80
CA TYR A 67 0.91 -4.90 3.71
C TYR A 67 0.02 -3.81 3.11
N ILE A 68 -0.13 -2.70 3.82
CA ILE A 68 -0.95 -1.55 3.42
C ILE A 68 -0.03 -0.39 3.07
N ALA A 69 -0.15 0.14 1.85
CA ALA A 69 0.80 1.14 1.34
C ALA A 69 0.14 2.13 0.38
N ASP A 70 0.79 3.29 0.17
CA ASP A 70 0.32 4.30 -0.76
C ASP A 70 0.76 4.02 -2.22
N ARG A 71 0.27 4.84 -3.16
CA ARG A 71 0.45 4.75 -4.61
C ARG A 71 1.87 4.56 -5.10
N GLY A 72 2.87 4.98 -4.32
CA GLY A 72 4.30 4.82 -4.64
C GLY A 72 4.75 3.36 -4.69
N TYR A 73 4.06 2.46 -4.00
CA TYR A 73 4.44 1.05 -3.92
C TYR A 73 3.97 0.24 -5.14
N MET A 74 2.87 0.64 -5.77
CA MET A 74 2.28 -0.13 -6.86
C MET A 74 3.30 -0.39 -7.99
N SER A 75 3.53 -1.68 -8.28
CA SER A 75 4.10 -2.18 -9.52
C SER A 75 3.61 -3.62 -9.74
N PHE A 76 3.46 -4.05 -10.99
CA PHE A 76 3.03 -5.43 -11.28
C PHE A 76 4.03 -6.47 -10.77
N GLN A 77 5.33 -6.17 -10.82
CA GLN A 77 6.36 -7.08 -10.31
C GLN A 77 6.22 -7.29 -8.80
N LEU A 78 6.11 -6.20 -8.03
CA LEU A 78 5.96 -6.30 -6.58
C LEU A 78 4.69 -7.07 -6.19
N CYS A 79 3.57 -6.81 -6.87
CA CYS A 79 2.33 -7.53 -6.60
C CYS A 79 2.49 -9.05 -6.81
N ARG A 80 3.17 -9.47 -7.89
CA ARG A 80 3.48 -10.88 -8.14
C ARG A 80 4.40 -11.46 -7.07
N ASP A 81 5.50 -10.76 -6.75
CA ASP A 81 6.47 -11.23 -5.77
C ASP A 81 5.84 -11.41 -4.37
N LEU A 82 4.92 -10.51 -3.99
CA LEU A 82 4.18 -10.63 -2.74
C LEU A 82 3.23 -11.84 -2.75
N VAL A 83 2.52 -12.07 -3.86
CA VAL A 83 1.65 -13.25 -4.02
C VAL A 83 2.46 -14.55 -3.96
N GLU A 84 3.62 -14.60 -4.62
CA GLU A 84 4.54 -15.75 -4.60
C GLU A 84 5.09 -16.03 -3.20
N LYS A 85 5.31 -14.97 -2.39
CA LYS A 85 5.68 -15.09 -0.97
C LYS A 85 4.52 -15.43 -0.03
N HIS A 86 3.31 -15.68 -0.57
CA HIS A 86 2.09 -15.87 0.21
C HIS A 86 1.76 -14.67 1.12
N ALA A 87 2.17 -13.47 0.71
CA ALA A 87 1.83 -12.22 1.37
C ALA A 87 0.62 -11.57 0.70
N PHE A 88 -0.05 -10.70 1.45
CA PHE A 88 -1.18 -9.94 0.99
C PHE A 88 -0.86 -8.46 0.89
N PHE A 89 -1.56 -7.75 0.03
CA PHE A 89 -1.40 -6.31 -0.12
C PHE A 89 -2.73 -5.57 -0.19
N VAL A 90 -2.73 -4.32 0.28
CA VAL A 90 -3.80 -3.34 0.14
C VAL A 90 -3.15 -2.02 -0.27
N PHE A 91 -3.06 -1.76 -1.57
CA PHE A 91 -2.35 -0.61 -2.11
C PHE A 91 -3.31 0.40 -2.71
N ARG A 92 -3.11 1.69 -2.40
CA ARG A 92 -3.70 2.73 -3.25
C ARG A 92 -3.03 2.70 -4.61
N VAL A 93 -3.80 2.90 -5.67
CA VAL A 93 -3.30 3.02 -7.03
C VAL A 93 -3.80 4.30 -7.68
N LYS A 94 -3.19 4.68 -8.79
CA LYS A 94 -3.63 5.86 -9.55
C LYS A 94 -4.86 5.50 -10.38
N GLU A 95 -5.77 6.47 -10.52
CA GLU A 95 -6.98 6.37 -11.35
C GLU A 95 -6.65 6.16 -12.84
N ASN A 96 -5.55 6.74 -13.32
CA ASN A 96 -5.21 6.75 -14.75
C ASN A 96 -4.66 5.42 -15.31
N LEU A 97 -4.70 4.34 -14.52
CA LEU A 97 -4.30 3.02 -15.00
C LEU A 97 -5.44 2.41 -15.83
N LEU A 98 -5.14 2.02 -17.06
CA LEU A 98 -6.12 1.41 -17.96
C LEU A 98 -6.34 -0.07 -17.60
N PHE A 99 -7.59 -0.46 -17.37
CA PHE A 99 -7.98 -1.84 -17.07
C PHE A 99 -9.31 -2.21 -17.70
N THR A 100 -9.57 -3.50 -17.77
CA THR A 100 -10.88 -4.07 -18.11
C THR A 100 -11.47 -4.77 -16.90
N VAL A 101 -12.77 -4.55 -16.65
CA VAL A 101 -13.51 -5.27 -15.61
C VAL A 101 -13.82 -6.67 -16.13
N THR A 102 -13.42 -7.68 -15.37
CA THR A 102 -13.73 -9.08 -15.67
C THR A 102 -14.95 -9.58 -14.90
N GLU A 103 -15.16 -9.07 -13.69
CA GLU A 103 -16.29 -9.43 -12.84
C GLU A 103 -16.60 -8.29 -11.86
N THR A 104 -17.88 -8.04 -11.59
CA THR A 104 -18.32 -7.13 -10.52
C THR A 104 -18.77 -7.97 -9.33
N LEU A 105 -18.14 -7.76 -8.19
CA LEU A 105 -18.41 -8.47 -6.94
C LEU A 105 -19.59 -7.83 -6.21
N ALA A 106 -20.31 -8.64 -5.42
CA ALA A 106 -21.40 -8.13 -4.59
C ALA A 106 -20.86 -7.17 -3.52
N LEU A 107 -21.41 -5.95 -3.49
CA LEU A 107 -21.04 -4.97 -2.49
C LEU A 107 -21.60 -5.35 -1.11
N SER A 108 -20.70 -5.63 -0.18
CA SER A 108 -21.03 -5.83 1.23
C SER A 108 -20.51 -4.65 2.05
N MET A 109 -21.43 -3.72 2.34
CA MET A 109 -21.19 -2.49 3.10
C MET A 109 -22.29 -2.33 4.17
N PRO A 110 -21.98 -1.90 5.40
CA PRO A 110 -23.01 -1.56 6.38
C PRO A 110 -23.86 -0.38 5.88
N GLU A 111 -25.19 -0.47 5.95
CA GLU A 111 -26.11 0.56 5.44
C GLU A 111 -25.84 1.95 6.04
N SER A 112 -25.44 2.01 7.32
CA SER A 112 -25.06 3.24 8.02
C SER A 112 -23.86 3.96 7.38
N THR A 113 -23.11 3.30 6.51
CA THR A 113 -21.92 3.85 5.84
C THR A 113 -22.23 4.51 4.50
N ASN A 114 -23.41 4.25 3.91
CA ASN A 114 -23.78 4.70 2.56
C ASN A 114 -23.73 6.22 2.38
N ARG A 115 -23.92 7.00 3.45
CA ARG A 115 -23.86 8.47 3.41
C ARG A 115 -22.44 9.06 3.32
N PHE A 116 -21.41 8.25 3.56
CA PHE A 116 -20.02 8.71 3.59
C PHE A 116 -19.24 8.39 2.32
N PHE A 117 -19.75 7.45 1.52
CA PHE A 117 -19.06 6.94 0.33
C PHE A 117 -19.96 7.05 -0.89
N ASP A 118 -19.43 7.68 -1.93
CA ASP A 118 -20.05 7.71 -3.26
C ASP A 118 -19.33 6.73 -4.20
N SER A 119 -20.00 6.34 -5.29
CA SER A 119 -19.41 5.56 -6.39
C SER A 119 -18.67 4.29 -5.96
N VAL A 120 -19.16 3.61 -4.91
CA VAL A 120 -18.52 2.41 -4.39
C VAL A 120 -18.65 1.26 -5.40
N SER A 121 -17.54 0.59 -5.69
CA SER A 121 -17.52 -0.62 -6.50
C SER A 121 -16.42 -1.57 -6.05
N ASP A 122 -16.64 -2.85 -6.29
CA ASP A 122 -15.72 -3.94 -5.96
C ASP A 122 -15.67 -4.89 -7.14
N GLU A 123 -14.51 -4.98 -7.79
CA GLU A 123 -14.38 -5.58 -9.11
C GLU A 123 -13.12 -6.43 -9.22
N LEU A 124 -13.21 -7.51 -9.98
CA LEU A 124 -12.04 -8.17 -10.53
C LEU A 124 -11.68 -7.51 -11.86
N ILE A 125 -10.41 -7.15 -12.02
CA ILE A 125 -9.92 -6.40 -13.17
C ILE A 125 -8.66 -7.02 -13.76
N ARG A 126 -8.38 -6.68 -15.02
CA ARG A 126 -7.08 -6.89 -15.67
C ARG A 126 -6.53 -5.58 -16.19
N TYR A 127 -5.31 -5.24 -15.84
CA TYR A 127 -4.64 -4.07 -16.40
C TYR A 127 -4.20 -4.33 -17.84
N THR A 128 -4.36 -3.34 -18.72
CA THR A 128 -4.04 -3.48 -20.14
C THR A 128 -2.53 -3.56 -20.39
N ASN A 129 -1.73 -2.91 -19.55
CA ASN A 129 -0.27 -2.88 -19.63
C ASN A 129 0.42 -3.96 -18.78
N ASP A 130 -0.33 -4.79 -18.06
CA ASP A 130 0.25 -5.94 -17.36
C ASP A 130 0.40 -7.13 -18.32
N LYS A 131 1.63 -7.39 -18.73
CA LYS A 131 1.98 -8.51 -19.63
C LYS A 131 1.57 -9.87 -19.07
N SER A 132 1.50 -10.01 -17.74
CA SER A 132 1.10 -11.27 -17.10
C SER A 132 -0.40 -11.55 -17.19
N LYS A 133 -1.21 -10.54 -17.55
CA LYS A 133 -2.69 -10.60 -17.58
C LYS A 133 -3.28 -11.12 -16.26
N ALA A 134 -2.59 -10.87 -15.15
CA ALA A 134 -3.05 -11.23 -13.82
C ALA A 134 -4.40 -10.55 -13.51
N ILE A 135 -5.24 -11.27 -12.78
CA ILE A 135 -6.51 -10.74 -12.26
C ILE A 135 -6.22 -10.14 -10.89
N TYR A 136 -6.68 -8.91 -10.69
CA TYR A 136 -6.58 -8.21 -9.42
C TYR A 136 -7.97 -7.84 -8.91
N ARG A 137 -8.14 -7.71 -7.60
CA ARG A 137 -9.34 -7.09 -7.02
C ARG A 137 -9.10 -5.60 -6.83
N LEU A 138 -10.05 -4.79 -7.28
CA LEU A 138 -10.03 -3.35 -7.19
C LEU A 138 -11.31 -2.86 -6.48
N VAL A 139 -11.12 -2.21 -5.34
CA VAL A 139 -12.19 -1.50 -4.62
C VAL A 139 -12.07 -0.01 -4.93
N ARG A 140 -13.13 0.59 -5.48
CA ARG A 140 -13.19 2.03 -5.75
C ARG A 140 -14.26 2.69 -4.90
N PHE A 141 -14.00 3.90 -4.46
CA PHE A 141 -14.96 4.71 -3.69
C PHE A 141 -14.53 6.18 -3.72
N THR A 142 -15.47 7.07 -3.47
CA THR A 142 -15.23 8.51 -3.35
C THR A 142 -15.62 8.99 -1.96
N VAL A 143 -14.79 9.80 -1.32
CA VAL A 143 -15.08 10.49 -0.05
C VAL A 143 -14.65 11.93 -0.20
N ASN A 144 -15.48 12.89 0.21
CA ASN A 144 -15.16 14.32 0.15
C ASN A 144 -14.61 14.78 -1.22
N GLN A 145 -15.23 14.30 -2.31
CA GLN A 145 -14.81 14.59 -3.70
C GLN A 145 -13.45 14.00 -4.13
N GLU A 146 -12.77 13.23 -3.28
CA GLU A 146 -11.55 12.51 -3.63
C GLU A 146 -11.86 11.04 -3.93
N SER A 147 -11.42 10.56 -5.09
CA SER A 147 -11.57 9.18 -5.52
C SER A 147 -10.38 8.32 -5.10
N PHE A 148 -10.69 7.14 -4.57
CA PHE A 148 -9.74 6.15 -4.11
C PHE A 148 -9.89 4.86 -4.91
N PHE A 149 -8.75 4.28 -5.25
CA PHE A 149 -8.63 3.05 -6.02
C PHE A 149 -7.71 2.15 -5.21
N ILE A 150 -8.26 1.10 -4.61
CA ILE A 150 -7.54 0.21 -3.69
C ILE A 150 -7.41 -1.16 -4.34
N LEU A 151 -6.18 -1.49 -4.72
CA LEU A 151 -5.81 -2.77 -5.31
C LEU A 151 -5.44 -3.76 -4.21
N THR A 152 -5.97 -4.99 -4.28
CA THR A 152 -5.69 -6.01 -3.28
C THR A 152 -5.76 -7.43 -3.85
N ASN A 153 -5.08 -8.36 -3.18
CA ASN A 153 -5.26 -9.82 -3.36
C ASN A 153 -6.05 -10.46 -2.19
N ARG A 154 -6.58 -9.68 -1.25
CA ARG A 154 -7.45 -10.17 -0.16
C ARG A 154 -8.87 -10.38 -0.69
N GLN A 155 -9.23 -11.62 -1.02
CA GLN A 155 -10.59 -11.96 -1.48
C GLN A 155 -11.55 -12.28 -0.33
N ASP A 156 -10.99 -12.59 0.84
CA ASP A 156 -11.72 -12.95 2.07
C ASP A 156 -12.32 -11.73 2.80
N LEU A 157 -11.90 -10.51 2.44
CA LEU A 157 -12.38 -9.27 3.06
C LEU A 157 -13.59 -8.69 2.31
N THR A 158 -14.48 -7.99 3.02
CA THR A 158 -15.51 -7.16 2.38
C THR A 158 -14.90 -5.87 1.81
N ALA A 159 -15.59 -5.23 0.86
CA ALA A 159 -15.18 -3.92 0.34
C ALA A 159 -14.98 -2.90 1.48
N PHE A 160 -15.90 -2.89 2.47
CA PHE A 160 -15.79 -2.01 3.62
C PHE A 160 -14.51 -2.26 4.44
N GLN A 161 -14.16 -3.53 4.67
CA GLN A 161 -12.94 -3.87 5.40
C GLN A 161 -11.68 -3.41 4.65
N VAL A 162 -11.65 -3.54 3.33
CA VAL A 162 -10.54 -3.04 2.50
C VAL A 162 -10.41 -1.52 2.61
N ILE A 163 -11.53 -0.80 2.55
CA ILE A 163 -11.58 0.67 2.74
C ILE A 163 -11.03 1.05 4.12
N MET A 164 -11.49 0.39 5.18
CA MET A 164 -11.05 0.65 6.55
C MET A 164 -9.56 0.37 6.73
N LEU A 165 -9.06 -0.77 6.22
CA LEU A 165 -7.62 -1.09 6.27
C LEU A 165 -6.78 0.00 5.63
N TYR A 166 -7.20 0.54 4.47
CA TYR A 166 -6.50 1.64 3.84
C TYR A 166 -6.61 2.94 4.64
N ALA A 167 -7.76 3.25 5.24
CA ALA A 167 -7.92 4.43 6.11
C ALA A 167 -6.99 4.37 7.34
N TYR A 168 -6.81 3.20 7.95
CA TYR A 168 -5.88 3.01 9.07
C TYR A 168 -4.41 3.17 8.67
N ARG A 169 -4.08 3.20 7.37
CA ARG A 169 -2.72 3.46 6.91
C ARG A 169 -2.15 4.77 7.47
N TRP A 170 -2.98 5.79 7.64
CA TRP A 170 -2.54 7.10 8.19
C TRP A 170 -1.86 7.01 9.56
N GLN A 171 -2.04 5.91 10.31
CA GLN A 171 -1.34 5.71 11.59
C GLN A 171 0.19 5.73 11.46
N ILE A 172 0.74 5.27 10.33
CA ILE A 172 2.20 5.30 10.11
C ILE A 172 2.72 6.73 9.90
N GLU A 173 1.94 7.61 9.27
CA GLU A 173 2.30 9.01 9.08
C GLU A 173 2.29 9.76 10.42
N LEU A 174 1.32 9.46 11.29
CA LEU A 174 1.28 9.99 12.66
C LEU A 174 2.50 9.57 13.47
N PHE A 175 2.96 8.32 13.31
CA PHE A 175 4.18 7.83 13.95
C PHE A 175 5.44 8.57 13.47
N PHE A 176 5.51 8.95 12.19
CA PHE A 176 6.64 9.74 11.69
C PHE A 176 6.58 11.22 12.09
N ALA A 177 5.39 11.74 12.41
CA ALA A 177 5.20 13.13 12.81
C ALA A 177 5.38 13.38 14.32
N SER A 178 5.43 12.33 15.15
CA SER A 178 5.63 12.39 16.61
C SER A 178 7.09 12.45 17.01
#